data_AF-A0A0N1B8Z0-F1
#
_entry.id   AF-A0A0N1B8Z0-F1
#
_cell.length_a   1.000
_cell.length_b   1.000
_cell.length_c   1.000
_cell.angle_alpha   90.00
_cell.angle_beta   90.00
_cell.angle_gamma   90.00
#
_symmetry.space_group_name_H-M   'P 1'
#
loop_
_entity.id
_entity.type
_entity.pdbx_description
1 polymer ?
#
loop_
_entity_poly.entity_id
_entity_poly.type
_entity_poly.pdbx_seq_one_letter_code
_entity_poly.pdbx_strand_id
1 'polypeptide(L)'
;MANKFSILSGETFRYHGIWAPGIRLFRQLRFRTKAILIAAALLLPAFILGAAYLSNMYAQVSFSAKEREGVAAMRYFVPVLKGVTHVRNATRAGLGGFDTQADYKRARANVDAALGQFDAHLKRSGDPLKLRARFDAMRTAWANTEKSSNGVDDKGRTVFGPVADAALKVLRAISDESNLVLDPDLDTLYMINALFL
;
A
#
# COMPACT_ATOMS: atom_id res chain seq x y z
N MET A 1 -60.76 -30.59 -61.92
CA MET A 1 -60.57 -31.40 -60.70
C MET A 1 -59.14 -31.21 -60.22
N ALA A 2 -58.98 -31.05 -58.90
CA ALA A 2 -57.75 -30.82 -58.14
C ALA A 2 -56.67 -31.92 -58.37
N ASN A 3 -55.38 -31.79 -58.03
CA ASN A 3 -54.91 -31.51 -56.68
C ASN A 3 -53.36 -31.40 -56.63
N LYS A 4 -52.86 -30.48 -55.79
CA LYS A 4 -51.62 -30.55 -54.97
C LYS A 4 -50.32 -31.07 -55.61
N PHE A 5 -49.42 -30.14 -55.96
CA PHE A 5 -47.98 -30.29 -55.69
C PHE A 5 -47.35 -28.90 -55.45
N SER A 6 -47.79 -28.23 -54.39
CA SER A 6 -47.28 -26.91 -53.98
C SER A 6 -47.06 -26.85 -52.46
N ILE A 7 -46.41 -27.86 -51.87
CA ILE A 7 -46.05 -27.79 -50.43
C ILE A 7 -44.82 -28.66 -50.15
N LEU A 8 -43.62 -28.28 -50.58
CA LEU A 8 -42.38 -28.93 -50.07
C LEU A 8 -41.19 -27.98 -49.87
N SER A 9 -41.37 -26.66 -49.91
CA SER A 9 -40.30 -25.69 -49.62
C SER A 9 -40.39 -25.04 -48.23
N GLY A 10 -41.36 -25.43 -47.39
CA GLY A 10 -41.64 -24.79 -46.10
C GLY A 10 -41.29 -25.60 -44.84
N GLU A 11 -41.07 -26.91 -44.91
CA GLU A 11 -41.09 -27.77 -43.70
C GLU A 11 -39.74 -27.92 -42.97
N THR A 12 -38.63 -27.47 -43.54
CA THR A 12 -37.30 -27.65 -42.90
C THR A 12 -36.94 -26.59 -41.85
N PHE A 13 -37.81 -25.60 -41.60
CA PHE A 13 -37.54 -24.50 -40.65
C PHE A 13 -38.41 -24.54 -39.38
N ARG A 14 -39.24 -25.57 -39.18
CA ARG A 14 -40.25 -25.58 -38.09
C ARG A 14 -39.70 -25.89 -36.69
N TYR A 15 -38.42 -26.28 -36.54
CA TYR A 15 -37.87 -26.78 -35.27
C TYR A 15 -36.54 -26.16 -34.83
N HIS A 16 -36.21 -24.96 -35.31
CA HIS A 16 -35.06 -24.22 -34.79
C HIS A 16 -35.62 -22.91 -34.25
N GLY A 17 -35.81 -22.81 -32.93
CA GLY A 17 -36.29 -21.60 -32.26
C GLY A 17 -35.32 -20.43 -32.41
N ILE A 18 -34.99 -19.74 -31.32
CA ILE A 18 -34.10 -18.55 -31.34
C ILE A 18 -32.72 -18.79 -31.99
N TRP A 19 -32.34 -20.05 -32.20
CA TRP A 19 -31.09 -20.53 -32.78
C TRP A 19 -31.09 -20.70 -34.32
N ALA A 20 -32.24 -20.56 -35.00
CA ALA A 20 -32.34 -20.60 -36.46
C ALA A 20 -31.32 -19.71 -37.22
N PRO A 21 -31.05 -18.46 -36.82
CA PRO A 21 -30.06 -17.62 -37.51
C PRO A 21 -28.64 -18.20 -37.42
N GLY A 22 -28.25 -18.78 -36.27
CA GLY A 22 -26.93 -19.39 -36.09
C GLY A 22 -26.72 -20.61 -36.98
N ILE A 23 -27.75 -21.45 -37.14
CA ILE A 23 -27.69 -22.67 -37.97
C ILE A 23 -27.57 -22.32 -39.46
N ARG A 24 -28.30 -21.29 -39.93
CA ARG A 24 -28.16 -20.78 -41.31
C ARG A 24 -26.77 -20.25 -41.58
N LEU A 25 -26.19 -19.49 -40.65
CA LEU A 25 -24.84 -18.96 -40.76
C LEU A 25 -23.80 -20.08 -40.80
N PHE A 26 -23.94 -21.09 -39.94
CA PHE A 26 -23.02 -22.24 -39.87
C PHE A 26 -23.04 -23.11 -41.13
N ARG A 27 -24.18 -23.19 -41.83
CA ARG A 27 -24.32 -23.96 -43.08
C ARG A 27 -23.59 -23.32 -44.25
N GLN A 28 -23.35 -22.00 -44.21
CA GLN A 28 -22.64 -21.26 -45.26
C GLN A 28 -21.11 -21.25 -45.08
N LEU A 29 -20.61 -21.69 -43.91
CA LEU A 29 -19.17 -21.69 -43.62
C LEU A 29 -18.46 -22.88 -44.27
N ARG A 30 -17.29 -22.60 -44.87
CA ARG A 30 -16.35 -23.63 -45.37
C ARG A 30 -15.82 -24.45 -44.20
N PHE A 31 -15.44 -25.70 -44.46
CA PHE A 31 -14.94 -26.63 -43.44
C PHE A 31 -13.80 -26.07 -42.56
N ARG A 32 -12.85 -25.34 -43.17
CA ARG A 32 -11.74 -24.68 -42.45
C ARG A 32 -12.23 -23.71 -41.37
N THR A 33 -13.26 -22.91 -41.66
CA THR A 33 -13.81 -21.93 -40.72
C THR A 33 -14.48 -22.62 -39.52
N LYS A 34 -15.15 -23.76 -39.76
CA LYS A 34 -15.76 -24.55 -38.69
C LYS A 34 -14.70 -25.14 -37.74
N ALA A 35 -13.62 -25.67 -38.31
CA ALA A 35 -12.49 -26.19 -37.52
C ALA A 35 -11.82 -25.10 -36.68
N ILE A 36 -11.61 -23.91 -37.23
CA ILE A 36 -11.07 -22.76 -36.49
C ILE A 36 -12.00 -22.33 -35.36
N LEU A 37 -13.31 -22.27 -35.57
CA LEU A 37 -14.27 -21.90 -34.52
C LEU A 37 -14.25 -22.90 -33.36
N ILE A 38 -14.17 -24.20 -33.63
CA ILE A 38 -14.07 -25.23 -32.59
C ILE A 38 -12.73 -25.13 -31.85
N ALA A 39 -11.62 -24.97 -32.58
CA ALA A 39 -10.30 -24.78 -31.97
C ALA A 39 -10.24 -23.51 -31.12
N ALA A 40 -10.83 -22.40 -31.59
CA ALA A 40 -10.91 -21.15 -30.85
C ALA A 40 -11.79 -21.29 -29.60
N ALA A 41 -12.92 -21.97 -29.68
CA ALA A 41 -13.78 -22.24 -28.52
C ALA A 41 -13.07 -23.07 -27.44
N LEU A 42 -12.16 -23.98 -27.85
CA LEU A 42 -11.32 -24.75 -26.93
C LEU A 42 -10.13 -23.95 -26.37
N LEU A 43 -9.52 -23.08 -27.18
CA LEU A 43 -8.37 -22.26 -26.76
C LEU A 43 -8.76 -21.04 -25.93
N LEU A 44 -9.96 -20.48 -26.13
CA LEU A 44 -10.45 -19.31 -25.40
C LEU A 44 -10.37 -19.49 -23.86
N PRO A 45 -10.91 -20.56 -23.26
CA PRO A 45 -10.81 -20.75 -21.81
C PRO A 45 -9.36 -20.92 -21.35
N ALA A 46 -8.50 -21.59 -22.14
CA ALA A 46 -7.08 -21.72 -21.82
C ALA A 46 -6.36 -20.37 -21.80
N PHE A 47 -6.68 -19.47 -22.75
CA PHE A 47 -6.13 -18.12 -22.80
C PHE A 47 -6.60 -17.26 -21.61
N ILE A 48 -7.90 -17.33 -21.28
CA ILE A 48 -8.46 -16.63 -20.11
C ILE A 48 -7.78 -17.09 -18.81
N LEU A 49 -7.62 -18.41 -18.63
CA LEU A 49 -6.94 -18.98 -17.47
C LEU A 49 -5.46 -18.57 -17.43
N GLY A 50 -4.76 -18.59 -18.57
CA GLY A 50 -3.37 -18.15 -18.66
C GLY A 50 -3.19 -16.68 -18.30
N ALA A 51 -4.05 -15.81 -18.82
CA ALA A 51 -4.04 -14.38 -18.49
C ALA A 51 -4.34 -14.13 -17.00
N ALA A 52 -5.33 -14.82 -16.43
CA ALA A 52 -5.66 -14.74 -15.01
C ALA A 52 -4.50 -15.25 -14.11
N TYR A 53 -3.86 -16.34 -14.50
CA TYR A 53 -2.70 -16.89 -13.80
C TYR A 53 -1.52 -15.90 -13.78
N LEU A 54 -1.17 -15.34 -14.94
CA LEU A 54 -0.13 -14.30 -15.05
C LEU A 54 -0.47 -13.09 -14.18
N SER A 55 -1.70 -12.60 -14.23
CA SER A 55 -2.17 -11.49 -13.38
C SER A 55 -1.98 -11.78 -11.89
N ASN A 56 -2.32 -13.00 -11.44
CA ASN A 56 -2.16 -13.40 -10.04
C ASN A 56 -0.68 -13.51 -9.62
N MET A 57 0.20 -13.99 -10.52
CA MET A 57 1.64 -14.02 -10.24
C MET A 57 2.22 -12.61 -10.10
N TYR A 58 1.84 -11.68 -10.98
CA TYR A 58 2.26 -10.27 -10.86
C TYR A 58 1.76 -9.63 -9.54
N ALA A 59 0.53 -9.94 -9.13
CA ALA A 59 0.00 -9.47 -7.85
C ALA A 59 0.83 -9.97 -6.65
N GLN A 60 1.17 -11.26 -6.59
CA GLN A 60 2.01 -11.84 -5.52
C GLN A 60 3.42 -11.22 -5.46
N VAL A 61 4.05 -11.01 -6.62
CA VAL A 61 5.38 -10.38 -6.69
C VAL A 61 5.30 -8.92 -6.21
N SER A 62 4.28 -8.18 -6.63
CA SER A 62 4.08 -6.78 -6.20
C SER A 62 3.79 -6.68 -4.70
N PHE A 63 3.10 -7.67 -4.12
CA PHE A 63 2.82 -7.77 -2.69
C PHE A 63 4.10 -7.99 -1.88
N SER A 64 4.90 -9.00 -2.24
CA SER A 64 6.17 -9.33 -1.56
C SER A 64 7.19 -8.19 -1.71
N ALA A 65 7.18 -7.49 -2.84
CA ALA A 65 8.02 -6.32 -3.05
C ALA A 65 7.65 -5.18 -2.08
N LYS A 66 6.35 -4.89 -1.91
CA LYS A 66 5.87 -3.87 -0.97
C LYS A 66 6.24 -4.18 0.48
N GLU A 67 6.08 -5.42 0.93
CA GLU A 67 6.48 -5.82 2.29
C GLU A 67 7.97 -5.59 2.53
N ARG A 68 8.82 -5.96 1.55
CA ARG A 68 10.26 -5.72 1.62
C ARG A 68 10.59 -4.23 1.72
N GLU A 69 9.93 -3.39 0.93
CA GLU A 69 10.09 -1.93 1.03
C GLU A 69 9.61 -1.39 2.38
N GLY A 70 8.52 -1.94 2.93
CA GLY A 70 8.02 -1.62 4.27
C GLY A 70 9.01 -1.94 5.37
N VAL A 71 9.58 -3.16 5.36
CA VAL A 71 10.59 -3.60 6.32
C VAL A 71 11.84 -2.73 6.21
N ALA A 72 12.27 -2.41 4.98
CA ALA A 72 13.40 -1.51 4.76
C ALA A 72 13.13 -0.11 5.32
N ALA A 73 11.97 0.49 5.02
CA ALA A 73 11.57 1.79 5.55
C ALA A 73 11.51 1.77 7.10
N MET A 74 10.90 0.73 7.69
CA MET A 74 10.80 0.56 9.13
C MET A 74 12.17 0.49 9.80
N ARG A 75 13.12 -0.23 9.22
CA ARG A 75 14.49 -0.35 9.73
C ARG A 75 15.18 1.01 9.87
N TYR A 76 14.95 1.93 8.93
CA TYR A 76 15.48 3.29 8.98
C TYR A 76 14.64 4.24 9.84
N PHE A 77 13.33 3.98 10.00
CA PHE A 77 12.44 4.83 10.78
C PHE A 77 12.44 4.54 12.29
N VAL A 78 12.66 3.29 12.71
CA VAL A 78 12.75 2.90 14.14
C VAL A 78 13.79 3.72 14.93
N PRO A 79 15.01 3.97 14.42
CA PRO A 79 15.97 4.86 15.09
C PRO A 79 15.42 6.28 15.33
N VAL A 80 14.59 6.81 14.42
CA VAL A 80 13.93 8.11 14.59
C VAL A 80 12.98 8.06 15.78
N LEU A 81 12.11 7.04 15.85
CA LEU A 81 11.18 6.86 16.95
C LEU A 81 11.89 6.75 18.31
N LYS A 82 12.92 5.90 18.39
CA LYS A 82 13.74 5.74 19.60
C LYS A 82 14.41 7.05 20.02
N GLY A 83 14.99 7.77 19.06
CA GLY A 83 15.64 9.05 19.32
C GLY A 83 14.65 10.09 19.88
N VAL A 84 13.45 10.19 19.28
CA VAL A 84 12.40 11.11 19.76
C VAL A 84 12.01 10.76 21.20
N THR A 85 11.83 9.48 21.53
CA THR A 85 11.57 9.04 22.91
C THR A 85 12.71 9.43 23.86
N HIS A 86 13.97 9.24 23.47
CA HIS A 86 15.11 9.62 24.31
C HIS A 86 15.17 11.12 24.61
N VAL A 87 14.91 11.96 23.61
CA VAL A 87 14.88 13.43 23.78
C VAL A 87 13.77 13.83 24.75
N ARG A 88 12.60 13.21 24.61
CA ARG A 88 11.46 13.45 25.51
C ARG A 88 11.74 13.01 26.94
N ASN A 89 12.35 11.85 27.12
CA ASN A 89 12.72 11.34 28.44
C ASN A 89 13.76 12.23 29.11
N ALA A 90 14.79 12.67 28.38
CA ALA A 90 15.78 13.64 28.89
C ALA A 90 15.11 14.95 29.30
N THR A 91 14.19 15.47 28.47
CA THR A 91 13.41 16.69 28.78
C THR A 91 12.61 16.56 30.08
N ARG A 92 11.91 15.43 30.26
CA ARG A 92 11.10 15.18 31.47
C ARG A 92 11.96 14.97 32.72
N ALA A 93 13.09 14.29 32.60
CA ALA A 93 14.05 14.17 33.69
C ALA A 93 14.64 15.55 34.08
N GLY A 94 14.90 16.42 33.08
CA GLY A 94 15.25 17.83 33.33
C GLY A 94 14.19 18.60 34.11
N LEU A 95 12.90 18.44 33.74
CA LEU A 95 11.78 19.00 34.50
C LEU A 95 11.69 18.45 35.94
N GLY A 96 12.16 17.23 36.16
CA GLY A 96 12.26 16.59 37.48
C GLY A 96 13.46 17.02 38.32
N GLY A 97 14.29 17.95 37.84
CA GLY A 97 15.45 18.49 38.56
C GLY A 97 16.78 17.77 38.33
N PHE A 98 16.85 16.82 37.38
CA PHE A 98 18.10 16.16 37.01
C PHE A 98 18.88 16.97 35.96
N ASP A 99 20.21 17.03 36.07
CA ASP A 99 21.05 17.59 35.00
C ASP A 99 21.09 16.64 33.80
N THR A 100 20.36 17.02 32.76
CA THR A 100 20.15 16.21 31.54
C THR A 100 20.57 16.96 30.28
N GLN A 101 21.26 18.10 30.41
CA GLN A 101 21.50 18.99 29.28
C GLN A 101 22.40 18.33 28.21
N ALA A 102 23.42 17.58 28.64
CA ALA A 102 24.28 16.82 27.74
C ALA A 102 23.51 15.67 27.05
N ASP A 103 22.69 14.95 27.81
CA ASP A 103 21.87 13.85 27.31
C ASP A 103 20.82 14.32 26.31
N TYR A 104 20.18 15.47 26.58
CA TYR A 104 19.25 16.13 25.67
C TYR A 104 19.92 16.48 24.34
N LYS A 105 21.08 17.16 24.38
CA LYS A 105 21.84 17.53 23.17
C LYS A 105 22.25 16.29 22.36
N ARG A 106 22.77 15.26 23.03
CA ARG A 106 23.16 13.99 22.39
C ARG A 106 21.97 13.28 21.76
N ALA A 107 20.86 13.16 22.48
CA ALA A 107 19.65 12.53 21.98
C ALA A 107 19.09 13.29 20.76
N ARG A 108 19.16 14.63 20.77
CA ARG A 108 18.73 15.47 19.66
C ARG A 108 19.56 15.22 18.40
N ALA A 109 20.89 15.22 18.54
CA ALA A 109 21.81 14.90 17.44
C ALA A 109 21.56 13.50 16.85
N ASN A 110 21.22 12.52 17.70
CA ASN A 110 20.85 11.18 17.23
C ASN A 110 19.56 11.18 16.40
N VAL A 111 18.56 12.00 16.77
CA VAL A 111 17.34 12.17 15.96
C VAL A 111 17.68 12.83 14.63
N ASP A 112 18.47 13.90 14.63
CA ASP A 112 18.87 14.60 13.40
C ASP A 112 19.59 13.65 12.43
N ALA A 113 20.52 12.83 12.95
CA ALA A 113 21.21 11.80 12.17
C ALA A 113 20.24 10.74 11.64
N ALA A 114 19.31 10.24 12.47
CA ALA A 114 18.33 9.25 12.06
C ALA A 114 17.36 9.79 10.98
N LEU A 115 16.90 11.04 11.13
CA LEU A 115 16.11 11.73 10.11
C LEU A 115 16.90 11.85 8.80
N GLY A 116 18.18 12.20 8.86
CA GLY A 116 19.05 12.22 7.69
C GLY A 116 19.19 10.86 7.00
N GLN A 117 19.33 9.78 7.77
CA GLN A 117 19.40 8.41 7.23
C GLN A 117 18.09 7.98 6.56
N PHE A 118 16.94 8.31 7.17
CA PHE A 118 15.65 8.01 6.57
C PHE A 118 15.40 8.84 5.30
N ASP A 119 15.75 10.13 5.29
CA ASP A 119 15.70 10.97 4.08
C ASP A 119 16.55 10.39 2.93
N ALA A 120 17.78 9.96 3.24
CA ALA A 120 18.67 9.32 2.29
C ALA A 120 18.09 8.00 1.76
N HIS A 121 17.44 7.21 2.63
CA HIS A 121 16.74 6.00 2.20
C HIS A 121 15.61 6.34 1.22
N LEU A 122 14.72 7.29 1.54
CA LEU A 122 13.61 7.68 0.65
C LEU A 122 14.11 8.18 -0.71
N LYS A 123 15.20 8.96 -0.73
CA LYS A 123 15.83 9.41 -1.98
C LYS A 123 16.39 8.25 -2.80
N ARG A 124 17.08 7.30 -2.16
CA ARG A 124 17.72 6.16 -2.82
C ARG A 124 16.72 5.14 -3.33
N SER A 125 15.64 4.87 -2.59
CA SER A 125 14.60 3.94 -3.01
C SER A 125 13.63 4.53 -4.03
N GLY A 126 13.62 5.86 -4.19
CA GLY A 126 12.65 6.56 -5.03
C GLY A 126 11.26 6.67 -4.38
N ASP A 127 11.19 6.48 -3.06
CA ASP A 127 9.96 6.57 -2.26
C ASP A 127 8.77 5.73 -2.80
N PRO A 128 8.92 4.41 -2.96
CA PRO A 128 7.87 3.55 -3.53
C PRO A 128 6.59 3.52 -2.69
N LEU A 129 6.70 3.82 -1.39
CA LEU A 129 5.60 3.90 -0.42
C LEU A 129 5.02 5.32 -0.27
N LYS A 130 5.51 6.31 -1.03
CA LYS A 130 5.02 7.70 -1.03
C LYS A 130 4.99 8.35 0.36
N LEU A 131 6.04 8.11 1.16
CA LEU A 131 6.18 8.58 2.54
C LEU A 131 6.68 10.02 2.64
N ARG A 132 7.24 10.59 1.57
CA ARG A 132 7.90 11.89 1.55
C ARG A 132 7.08 13.00 2.23
N ALA A 133 5.82 13.18 1.84
CA ALA A 133 4.99 14.26 2.37
C ALA A 133 4.78 14.16 3.89
N ARG A 134 4.54 12.94 4.40
CA ARG A 134 4.34 12.69 5.84
C ARG A 134 5.65 12.85 6.60
N PHE A 135 6.75 12.41 6.01
CA PHE A 135 8.08 12.56 6.58
C PHE A 135 8.53 14.03 6.66
N ASP A 136 8.28 14.83 5.62
CA ASP A 136 8.61 16.26 5.61
C ASP A 136 7.77 17.03 6.66
N ALA A 137 6.51 16.65 6.86
CA ALA A 137 5.68 17.18 7.93
C ALA A 137 6.28 16.86 9.32
N MET A 138 6.76 15.63 9.53
CA MET A 138 7.44 15.24 10.76
C MET A 138 8.75 16.02 10.96
N ARG A 139 9.57 16.17 9.91
CA ARG A 139 10.81 16.97 9.97
C ARG A 139 10.52 18.43 10.31
N THR A 140 9.44 18.99 9.75
CA THR A 140 9.01 20.35 10.07
C THR A 140 8.58 20.47 11.53
N ALA A 141 7.77 19.53 12.03
CA ALA A 141 7.39 19.48 13.44
C ALA A 141 8.63 19.36 14.35
N TRP A 142 9.61 18.52 13.97
CA TRP A 142 10.86 18.36 14.69
C TRP A 142 11.71 19.63 14.71
N ALA A 143 11.92 20.27 13.56
CA ALA A 143 12.66 21.52 13.46
C ALA A 143 12.04 22.64 14.30
N ASN A 144 10.71 22.70 14.39
CA ASN A 144 10.01 23.66 15.24
C ASN A 144 10.35 23.51 16.74
N THR A 145 10.81 22.33 17.18
CA THR A 145 11.24 22.11 18.58
C THR A 145 12.55 22.82 18.93
N GLU A 146 13.37 23.24 17.94
CA GLU A 146 14.63 23.97 18.15
C GLU A 146 14.47 25.30 18.85
N LYS A 147 13.27 25.87 18.76
CA LYS A 147 12.92 27.12 19.43
C LYS A 147 12.98 26.99 20.95
N SER A 148 12.97 25.75 21.47
CA SER A 148 13.17 25.45 22.87
C SER A 148 14.57 24.88 23.12
N SER A 149 15.30 25.47 24.06
CA SER A 149 16.65 25.03 24.45
C SER A 149 16.66 23.68 25.18
N ASN A 150 15.62 23.38 25.94
CA ASN A 150 15.51 22.20 26.81
C ASN A 150 14.28 21.35 26.50
N GLY A 151 13.59 21.57 25.37
CA GLY A 151 12.41 20.79 24.96
C GLY A 151 11.09 21.17 25.66
N VAL A 152 11.05 22.32 26.34
CA VAL A 152 9.87 22.87 27.02
C VAL A 152 9.49 24.25 26.48
N ASP A 153 8.19 24.56 26.45
CA ASP A 153 7.69 25.90 26.14
C ASP A 153 7.80 26.86 27.35
N ASP A 154 7.41 28.13 27.15
CA ASP A 154 7.43 29.15 28.20
C ASP A 154 6.52 28.82 29.40
N LYS A 155 5.64 27.83 29.27
CA LYS A 155 4.73 27.34 30.32
C LYS A 155 5.22 26.02 30.95
N GLY A 156 6.44 25.58 30.63
CA GLY A 156 7.04 24.35 31.15
C GLY A 156 6.48 23.06 30.56
N ARG A 157 5.74 23.12 29.44
CA ARG A 157 5.14 21.95 28.77
C ARG A 157 6.06 21.43 27.67
N THR A 158 6.11 20.12 27.49
CA THR A 158 6.97 19.51 26.46
C THR A 158 6.51 19.86 25.04
N VAL A 159 7.44 20.23 24.15
CA VAL A 159 7.11 20.67 22.77
C VAL A 159 6.95 19.54 21.75
N PHE A 160 7.09 18.28 22.17
CA PHE A 160 7.20 17.13 21.26
C PHE A 160 5.87 16.49 20.83
N GLY A 161 4.72 16.96 21.33
CA GLY A 161 3.40 16.43 20.95
C GLY A 161 3.19 16.38 19.43
N PRO A 162 3.37 17.50 18.69
CA PRO A 162 3.25 17.51 17.24
C PRO A 162 4.23 16.57 16.52
N VAL A 163 5.42 16.34 17.08
CA VAL A 163 6.41 15.41 16.54
C VAL A 163 5.93 13.98 16.67
N ALA A 164 5.38 13.61 17.83
CA ALA A 164 4.84 12.27 18.08
C ALA A 164 3.65 11.97 17.16
N ASP A 165 2.72 12.93 17.00
CA ASP A 165 1.59 12.80 16.08
C ASP A 165 2.04 12.61 14.62
N ALA A 166 3.04 13.38 14.19
CA ALA A 166 3.59 13.26 12.84
C ALA A 166 4.36 11.94 12.65
N ALA A 167 5.09 11.49 13.66
CA ALA A 167 5.80 10.21 13.64
C ALA A 167 4.83 9.03 13.52
N LEU A 168 3.69 9.08 14.24
CA LEU A 168 2.64 8.08 14.13
C LEU A 168 2.02 8.05 12.72
N LYS A 169 1.84 9.21 12.08
CA LYS A 169 1.35 9.28 10.69
C LYS A 169 2.33 8.64 9.71
N VAL A 170 3.64 8.78 9.92
CA VAL A 170 4.66 8.08 9.11
C VAL A 170 4.61 6.58 9.36
N LEU A 171 4.54 6.15 10.62
CA LEU A 171 4.46 4.73 10.98
C LEU A 171 3.24 4.04 10.36
N ARG A 172 2.06 4.66 10.46
CA ARG A 172 0.83 4.17 9.82
C ARG A 172 0.98 4.09 8.31
N ALA A 173 1.53 5.11 7.68
CA ALA A 173 1.76 5.07 6.23
C ALA A 173 2.74 3.98 5.79
N ILE A 174 3.82 3.72 6.55
CA ILE A 174 4.68 2.57 6.28
C ILE A 174 3.86 1.29 6.34
N SER A 175 3.01 1.13 7.35
CA SER A 175 2.17 -0.04 7.55
C SER A 175 1.15 -0.24 6.42
N ASP A 176 0.35 0.79 6.17
CA ASP A 176 -0.74 0.81 5.19
C ASP A 176 -0.23 0.59 3.75
N GLU A 177 0.87 1.24 3.37
CA GLU A 177 1.36 1.23 1.97
C GLU A 177 2.21 0.00 1.64
N SER A 178 2.79 -0.66 2.66
CA SER A 178 3.66 -1.83 2.49
C SER A 178 2.97 -3.18 2.69
N ASN A 179 1.67 -3.17 2.97
CA ASN A 179 0.92 -4.35 3.43
C ASN A 179 1.42 -4.93 4.77
N LEU A 180 2.34 -4.26 5.47
CA LEU A 180 2.65 -4.55 6.86
C LEU A 180 1.49 -4.03 7.71
N VAL A 181 0.34 -4.70 7.67
CA VAL A 181 -0.77 -4.36 8.55
C VAL A 181 -0.25 -4.50 9.99
N LEU A 182 -0.13 -3.37 10.67
CA LEU A 182 -0.08 -3.37 12.13
C LEU A 182 -1.45 -3.90 12.57
N ASP A 183 -1.48 -4.96 13.38
CA ASP A 183 -2.75 -5.43 13.94
C ASP A 183 -3.50 -4.21 14.49
N PRO A 184 -4.75 -3.97 14.03
CA PRO A 184 -5.51 -2.75 14.34
C PRO A 184 -5.92 -2.68 15.81
N ASP A 185 -5.45 -3.61 16.66
CA ASP A 185 -5.63 -3.54 18.10
C ASP A 185 -5.05 -2.23 18.61
N LEU A 186 -6.00 -1.40 19.02
CA LEU A 186 -5.82 -0.13 19.70
C LEU A 186 -4.81 -0.26 20.84
N ASP A 187 -4.64 -1.44 21.41
CA ASP A 187 -3.68 -1.74 22.48
C ASP A 187 -2.22 -1.47 22.10
N THR A 188 -1.79 -1.80 20.88
CA THR A 188 -0.42 -1.45 20.42
C THR A 188 -0.29 0.05 20.17
N LEU A 189 -1.36 0.68 19.67
CA LEU A 189 -1.42 2.13 19.50
C LEU A 189 -1.38 2.86 20.86
N TYR A 190 -2.04 2.32 21.88
CA TYR A 190 -2.03 2.82 23.25
C TYR A 190 -0.71 2.52 23.94
N MET A 191 -0.02 1.41 23.64
CA MET A 191 1.32 1.13 24.16
C MET A 191 2.34 2.10 23.57
N ILE A 192 2.25 2.36 22.26
CA ILE A 192 3.00 3.42 21.57
C ILE A 192 2.65 4.76 22.21
N ASN A 193 1.37 5.13 22.30
CA ASN A 193 0.96 6.38 22.94
C ASN A 193 1.38 6.47 24.40
N ALA A 194 1.38 5.39 25.20
CA ALA A 194 1.84 5.39 26.59
C ALA A 194 3.36 5.56 26.68
N LEU A 195 4.10 5.03 25.71
CA LEU A 195 5.54 5.23 25.55
C LEU A 195 5.85 6.64 24.98
N PHE A 196 4.86 7.26 24.34
CA PHE A 196 4.86 8.60 23.76
C PHE A 196 3.92 9.60 24.48
N LEU A 197 3.48 9.36 25.72
CA LEU A 197 2.70 10.26 26.58
C LEU A 197 3.41 10.45 27.90
#